data_AF-A0A2G9NRT9-F1
#
_entry.id   AF-A0A2G9NRT9-F1
#
_cell.length_a   1.000
_cell.length_b   1.000
_cell.length_c   1.000
_cell.angle_alpha   90.00
_cell.angle_beta   90.00
_cell.angle_gamma   90.00
#
_symmetry.space_group_name_H-M   'P 1'
#
loop_
_entity.id
_entity.type
_entity.pdbx_description
1 polymer ?
#
loop_
_entity_poly.entity_id
_entity_poly.type
_entity_poly.pdbx_seq_one_letter_code
_entity_poly.pdbx_strand_id
1 'polypeptide(L)'
;MIKKEIMIIVVIMLILPIISAQQCLKNSDDYAVSVVTNKPGIDYNLNTLVNAKNLVFKEDKYIYQSHYDERMMVIITEVKGADAGGLGGLNVRVQLPTITAKITMQYLELLSRTIKGTINKENITEENLEGWVYSCDEEINPSCEFLKDNTKVSTKRDEGKYLVTIQITGGVNTCEPTCDGYCVKSGGSSTCIDKEKMESIEQLLINTGLGSSFKEITEAYTIIHNGKTEVIITKTEIEDESLSWNTAIKKELTWLKSVDVLRIQDSDIEEISNLALRGASGKNNRIVYAKNKKEVLEWIYYKDSLEPSIEVDKKCDAIQKSSSITGNVVFEGGRYSLYYLIPIGIVIIIILTITLAVFYNRLKYEKTKNKNKEREETMNKEIEKVKDKKSIKERER
;
A
#
# COMPACT_ATOMS: atom_id res chain seq x y z
N MET A 1 3.67 35.71 -20.60
CA MET A 1 4.65 34.69 -20.12
C MET A 1 3.99 33.56 -19.34
N ILE A 2 2.95 33.82 -18.54
CA ILE A 2 2.25 32.84 -17.68
C ILE A 2 1.72 31.58 -18.42
N LYS A 3 1.34 31.66 -19.70
CA LYS A 3 0.83 30.50 -20.47
C LYS A 3 1.85 29.38 -20.72
N LYS A 4 3.14 29.67 -20.76
CA LYS A 4 4.17 28.65 -21.06
C LYS A 4 4.58 27.83 -19.83
N GLU A 5 4.54 28.44 -18.63
CA GLU A 5 4.90 27.76 -17.38
C GLU A 5 3.78 26.83 -16.88
N ILE A 6 2.51 27.22 -17.06
CA ILE A 6 1.35 26.36 -16.76
C ILE A 6 1.36 25.10 -17.65
N MET A 7 1.78 25.21 -18.90
CA MET A 7 1.83 24.07 -19.83
C MET A 7 2.90 23.03 -19.44
N ILE A 8 4.02 23.46 -18.84
CA ILE A 8 5.08 22.54 -18.41
C ILE A 8 4.66 21.75 -17.17
N ILE A 9 3.94 22.37 -16.23
CA ILE A 9 3.43 21.68 -15.02
C ILE A 9 2.40 20.60 -15.39
N VAL A 10 1.50 20.89 -16.34
CA VAL A 10 0.50 19.92 -16.82
C VAL A 10 1.17 18.74 -17.54
N VAL A 11 2.22 18.98 -18.32
CA VAL A 11 2.98 17.91 -19.00
C VAL A 11 3.77 17.04 -18.01
N ILE A 12 4.34 17.63 -16.94
CA ILE A 12 5.05 16.87 -15.89
C ILE A 12 4.07 16.00 -15.08
N MET A 13 2.84 16.48 -14.81
CA MET A 13 1.80 15.66 -14.18
C MET A 13 1.33 14.49 -15.06
N LEU A 14 1.37 14.63 -16.40
CA LEU A 14 1.00 13.58 -17.35
C LEU A 14 2.06 12.49 -17.55
N ILE A 15 3.32 12.76 -17.17
CA ILE A 15 4.45 11.82 -17.34
C ILE A 15 4.77 11.08 -16.02
N LEU A 16 4.08 11.38 -14.92
CA LEU A 16 4.16 10.52 -13.73
C LEU A 16 3.70 9.13 -14.18
N PRO A 17 4.59 8.11 -14.17
CA PRO A 17 4.15 6.77 -14.43
C PRO A 17 3.04 6.52 -13.42
N ILE A 18 1.86 6.11 -13.91
CA ILE A 18 0.89 5.43 -13.07
C ILE A 18 1.67 4.22 -12.60
N ILE A 19 2.30 4.34 -11.44
CA ILE A 19 2.95 3.22 -10.77
C ILE A 19 1.76 2.35 -10.46
N SER A 20 1.46 1.43 -11.37
CA SER A 20 0.52 0.35 -11.14
C SER A 20 1.08 -0.31 -9.89
N ALA A 21 0.45 -0.01 -8.75
CA ALA A 21 0.81 -0.62 -7.48
C ALA A 21 0.72 -2.12 -7.76
N GLN A 22 1.87 -2.77 -7.91
CA GLN A 22 1.91 -4.22 -8.08
C GLN A 22 1.41 -4.76 -6.74
N GLN A 23 0.12 -5.06 -6.69
CA GLN A 23 -0.53 -5.53 -5.48
C GLN A 23 0.15 -6.83 -5.08
N CYS A 24 0.57 -6.89 -3.82
CA CYS A 24 1.24 -8.09 -3.32
C CYS A 24 0.21 -9.21 -3.19
N LEU A 25 0.31 -10.23 -4.04
CA LEU A 25 -0.63 -11.37 -3.97
C LEU A 25 -0.49 -12.12 -2.64
N LYS A 26 0.77 -12.32 -2.21
CA LYS A 26 1.12 -12.88 -0.91
C LYS A 26 2.07 -11.96 -0.18
N ASN A 27 1.77 -11.59 1.05
CA ASN A 27 2.62 -10.72 1.86
C ASN A 27 3.31 -11.53 2.98
N SER A 28 4.11 -10.86 3.81
CA SER A 28 4.77 -11.54 4.94
C SER A 28 3.81 -11.91 6.07
N ASP A 29 2.60 -11.35 6.11
CA ASP A 29 1.59 -11.69 7.10
C ASP A 29 1.07 -13.12 6.90
N ASP A 30 1.01 -13.62 5.66
CA ASP A 30 0.65 -15.01 5.32
C ASP A 30 1.61 -16.06 5.94
N TYR A 31 2.77 -15.60 6.43
CA TYR A 31 3.81 -16.41 7.06
C TYR A 31 4.09 -15.94 8.49
N ALA A 32 3.11 -15.35 9.15
CA ALA A 32 3.22 -14.85 10.50
C ALA A 32 1.94 -15.07 11.32
N VAL A 33 2.09 -14.98 12.64
CA VAL A 33 1.01 -14.77 13.59
C VAL A 33 1.38 -13.58 14.48
N SER A 34 0.41 -12.74 14.83
CA SER A 34 0.66 -11.61 15.71
C SER A 34 -0.49 -11.32 16.66
N VAL A 35 -0.14 -10.94 17.88
CA VAL A 35 -1.08 -10.49 18.91
C VAL A 35 -0.69 -9.12 19.43
N VAL A 36 -1.67 -8.22 19.61
CA VAL A 36 -1.49 -6.96 20.34
C VAL A 36 -2.01 -7.16 21.75
N THR A 37 -1.16 -7.01 22.75
CA THR A 37 -1.52 -7.28 24.15
C THR A 37 -2.24 -6.09 24.79
N ASN A 38 -3.43 -5.75 24.28
CA ASN A 38 -4.18 -4.54 24.62
C ASN A 38 -5.26 -4.73 25.71
N LYS A 39 -5.36 -5.92 26.31
CA LYS A 39 -6.32 -6.20 27.38
C LYS A 39 -6.02 -5.33 28.62
N PRO A 40 -7.03 -4.66 29.22
CA PRO A 40 -6.82 -3.89 30.45
C PRO A 40 -6.17 -4.73 31.56
N GLY A 41 -5.15 -4.17 32.19
CA GLY A 41 -4.37 -4.85 33.24
C GLY A 41 -3.15 -5.63 32.73
N ILE A 42 -2.98 -5.76 31.40
CA ILE A 42 -1.71 -6.19 30.82
C ILE A 42 -0.80 -4.97 30.67
N ASP A 43 0.41 -5.08 31.19
CA ASP A 43 1.46 -4.06 31.11
C ASP A 43 2.74 -4.71 30.55
N TYR A 44 3.65 -3.89 30.03
CA TYR A 44 4.91 -4.36 29.46
C TYR A 44 6.08 -3.43 29.77
N ASN A 45 7.28 -4.01 29.84
CA ASN A 45 8.51 -3.29 30.11
C ASN A 45 9.62 -3.75 29.16
N LEU A 46 9.88 -2.97 28.11
CA LEU A 46 10.89 -3.33 27.10
C LEU A 46 12.34 -3.14 27.57
N ASN A 47 12.58 -2.46 28.70
CA ASN A 47 13.93 -2.24 29.21
C ASN A 47 14.66 -3.55 29.56
N THR A 48 13.91 -4.61 29.86
CA THR A 48 14.46 -5.95 30.13
C THR A 48 15.03 -6.60 28.85
N LEU A 49 14.56 -6.22 27.66
CA LEU A 49 15.09 -6.72 26.38
C LEU A 49 16.42 -6.09 25.98
N VAL A 50 16.76 -4.91 26.49
CA VAL A 50 17.98 -4.17 26.13
C VAL A 50 19.26 -4.97 26.44
N ASN A 51 19.19 -5.86 27.44
CA ASN A 51 20.32 -6.70 27.85
C ASN A 51 20.19 -8.17 27.38
N ALA A 52 19.15 -8.51 26.62
CA ALA A 52 18.94 -9.86 26.13
C ALA A 52 20.01 -10.21 25.06
N LYS A 53 20.56 -11.42 25.13
CA LYS A 53 21.45 -11.95 24.09
C LYS A 53 20.62 -12.36 22.87
N ASN A 54 21.22 -12.30 21.68
CA ASN A 54 20.61 -12.71 20.41
C ASN A 54 19.34 -11.91 20.05
N LEU A 55 19.34 -10.63 20.43
CA LEU A 55 18.31 -9.66 20.09
C LEU A 55 18.92 -8.54 19.27
N VAL A 56 18.21 -8.09 18.24
CA VAL A 56 18.59 -6.97 17.39
C VAL A 56 17.50 -5.89 17.52
N PHE A 57 17.90 -4.64 17.74
CA PHE A 57 16.98 -3.51 17.70
C PHE A 57 17.14 -2.77 16.37
N LYS A 58 16.10 -2.77 15.54
CA LYS A 58 16.11 -2.18 14.20
C LYS A 58 14.74 -1.59 13.86
N GLU A 59 14.73 -0.35 13.36
CA GLU A 59 13.50 0.34 12.91
C GLU A 59 12.39 0.35 13.98
N ASP A 60 12.76 0.63 15.23
CA ASP A 60 11.86 0.62 16.39
C ASP A 60 11.22 -0.76 16.70
N LYS A 61 11.88 -1.83 16.25
CA LYS A 61 11.47 -3.22 16.50
C LYS A 61 12.58 -3.99 17.21
N TYR A 62 12.19 -4.82 18.17
CA TYR A 62 13.09 -5.81 18.75
C TYR A 62 12.89 -7.13 18.00
N ILE A 63 13.97 -7.69 17.46
CA ILE A 63 13.94 -8.89 16.64
C ILE A 63 14.86 -9.93 17.27
N TYR A 64 14.35 -11.12 17.56
CA TYR A 64 15.15 -12.23 18.07
C TYR A 64 14.72 -13.56 17.46
N GLN A 65 15.55 -14.59 17.63
CA GLN A 65 15.25 -15.93 17.17
C GLN A 65 14.24 -16.61 18.10
N SER A 66 13.21 -17.26 17.54
CA SER A 66 12.17 -17.91 18.34
C SER A 66 12.74 -18.98 19.29
N HIS A 67 12.17 -19.04 20.49
CA HIS A 67 12.42 -20.07 21.50
C HIS A 67 11.64 -21.38 21.25
N TYR A 68 10.74 -21.39 20.26
CA TYR A 68 10.04 -22.59 19.81
C TYR A 68 10.79 -23.32 18.70
N ASP A 69 11.12 -22.63 17.61
CA ASP A 69 11.83 -23.19 16.47
C ASP A 69 12.84 -22.19 15.92
N GLU A 70 14.08 -22.61 15.74
CA GLU A 70 15.19 -21.75 15.34
C GLU A 70 15.03 -21.15 13.93
N ARG A 71 14.15 -21.71 13.11
CA ARG A 71 13.82 -21.23 11.77
C ARG A 71 12.86 -20.05 11.81
N MET A 72 12.19 -19.80 12.93
CA MET A 72 11.28 -18.67 13.13
C MET A 72 11.98 -17.50 13.82
N MET A 73 11.42 -16.31 13.64
CA MET A 73 11.83 -15.08 14.30
C MET A 73 10.66 -14.45 15.03
N VAL A 74 10.97 -13.72 16.09
CA VAL A 74 10.00 -12.93 16.86
C VAL A 74 10.32 -11.46 16.66
N ILE A 75 9.28 -10.69 16.37
CA ILE A 75 9.32 -9.25 16.18
C ILE A 75 8.41 -8.63 17.24
N ILE A 76 8.98 -7.78 18.08
CA ILE A 76 8.28 -7.03 19.11
C ILE A 76 8.25 -5.56 18.71
N THR A 77 7.05 -4.98 18.72
CA THR A 77 6.83 -3.57 18.35
C THR A 77 5.76 -2.96 19.23
N GLU A 78 5.95 -1.72 19.67
CA GLU A 78 4.87 -0.96 20.31
C GLU A 78 3.86 -0.49 19.26
N VAL A 79 2.58 -0.70 19.53
CA VAL A 79 1.48 -0.22 18.70
C VAL A 79 0.76 0.87 19.46
N LYS A 80 0.70 2.07 18.88
CA LYS A 80 -0.03 3.20 19.45
C LYS A 80 -1.52 3.06 19.13
N GLY A 81 -2.38 3.45 20.07
CA GLY A 81 -3.83 3.27 19.94
C GLY A 81 -4.42 3.86 18.65
N ALA A 82 -3.92 5.00 18.17
CA ALA A 82 -4.38 5.61 16.91
C ALA A 82 -4.13 4.70 15.68
N ASP A 83 -3.09 3.87 15.70
CA ASP A 83 -2.65 3.05 14.56
C ASP A 83 -3.31 1.66 14.51
N ALA A 84 -4.14 1.33 15.51
CA ALA A 84 -4.81 0.04 15.65
C ALA A 84 -6.26 0.17 16.14
N GLY A 85 -6.99 1.17 15.62
CA GLY A 85 -8.43 1.33 15.91
C GLY A 85 -8.73 1.59 17.39
N GLY A 86 -7.85 2.34 18.07
CA GLY A 86 -7.94 2.62 19.51
C GLY A 86 -7.22 1.61 20.41
N LEU A 87 -6.66 0.53 19.86
CA LEU A 87 -6.09 -0.58 20.63
C LEU A 87 -4.56 -0.46 20.73
N GLY A 88 -4.08 0.25 21.76
CA GLY A 88 -2.65 0.36 22.06
C GLY A 88 -2.12 -0.84 22.85
N GLY A 89 -0.88 -1.25 22.60
CA GLY A 89 -0.26 -2.35 23.34
C GLY A 89 1.06 -2.84 22.73
N LEU A 90 1.60 -3.92 23.28
CA LEU A 90 2.77 -4.59 22.72
C LEU A 90 2.32 -5.58 21.64
N ASN A 91 2.81 -5.40 20.41
CA ASN A 91 2.61 -6.37 19.35
C ASN A 91 3.74 -7.41 19.39
N VAL A 92 3.35 -8.66 19.62
CA VAL A 92 4.23 -9.83 19.59
C VAL A 92 3.92 -10.60 18.31
N ARG A 93 4.86 -10.59 17.36
CA ARG A 93 4.71 -11.25 16.06
C ARG A 93 5.73 -12.37 15.93
N VAL A 94 5.26 -13.60 15.72
CA VAL A 94 6.11 -14.74 15.38
C VAL A 94 5.98 -14.97 13.88
N GLN A 95 7.09 -15.14 13.18
CA GLN A 95 7.11 -15.14 11.73
C GLN A 95 8.21 -16.05 11.16
N LEU A 96 7.94 -16.65 10.00
CA LEU A 96 8.97 -17.26 9.17
C LEU A 96 9.71 -16.19 8.34
N PRO A 97 11.03 -16.34 8.14
CA PRO A 97 11.77 -15.52 7.20
C PRO A 97 11.15 -15.57 5.81
N THR A 98 11.02 -14.43 5.16
CA THR A 98 10.45 -14.32 3.82
C THR A 98 11.37 -13.56 2.88
N ILE A 99 11.22 -13.86 1.59
CA ILE A 99 11.88 -13.18 0.48
C ILE A 99 10.84 -12.67 -0.52
N THR A 100 11.15 -11.55 -1.16
CA THR A 100 10.38 -11.03 -2.29
C THR A 100 10.84 -11.76 -3.55
N ALA A 101 9.90 -12.38 -4.26
CA ALA A 101 10.15 -13.04 -5.52
C ALA A 101 9.26 -12.43 -6.61
N LYS A 102 9.83 -12.24 -7.80
CA LYS A 102 9.04 -12.00 -9.01
C LYS A 102 8.70 -13.35 -9.61
N ILE A 103 7.42 -13.62 -9.79
CA ILE A 103 6.95 -14.82 -10.47
C ILE A 103 6.08 -14.43 -11.65
N THR A 104 6.11 -15.26 -12.69
CA THR A 104 5.24 -15.10 -13.84
C THR A 104 3.99 -15.95 -13.62
N MET A 105 2.83 -15.31 -13.54
CA MET A 105 1.54 -15.98 -13.38
C MET A 105 0.67 -15.74 -14.61
N GLN A 106 -0.28 -16.65 -14.85
CA GLN A 106 -1.34 -16.38 -15.81
C GLN A 106 -2.23 -15.25 -15.29
N TYR A 107 -2.67 -14.38 -16.18
CA TYR A 107 -3.49 -13.22 -15.89
C TYR A 107 -4.61 -13.11 -16.91
N LEU A 108 -5.82 -12.99 -16.40
CA LEU A 108 -7.03 -12.85 -17.19
C LEU A 108 -7.75 -11.57 -16.75
N GLU A 109 -8.06 -10.72 -17.72
CA GLU A 109 -8.82 -9.50 -17.52
C GLU A 109 -10.03 -9.47 -18.45
N LEU A 110 -11.21 -9.40 -17.83
CA LEU A 110 -12.51 -9.36 -18.48
C LEU A 110 -13.13 -7.99 -18.20
N LEU A 111 -13.54 -7.28 -19.24
CA LEU A 111 -14.33 -6.04 -19.13
C LEU A 111 -15.74 -6.22 -19.65
N SER A 112 -16.73 -5.95 -18.81
CA SER A 112 -18.13 -6.16 -19.16
C SER A 112 -18.53 -5.11 -20.18
N ARG A 113 -19.31 -5.48 -21.18
CA ARG A 113 -20.18 -4.50 -21.83
C ARG A 113 -21.15 -3.99 -20.77
N THR A 114 -21.46 -2.70 -20.81
CA THR A 114 -22.22 -2.00 -19.76
C THR A 114 -23.37 -2.87 -19.20
N ILE A 115 -23.31 -3.20 -17.92
CA ILE A 115 -24.37 -3.94 -17.24
C ILE A 115 -25.40 -2.97 -16.69
N LYS A 116 -26.67 -3.40 -16.75
CA LYS A 116 -27.83 -2.60 -16.32
C LYS A 116 -28.03 -2.63 -14.80
N GLY A 117 -27.27 -3.45 -14.08
CA GLY A 117 -27.36 -3.57 -12.63
C GLY A 117 -27.07 -2.24 -11.92
N THR A 118 -27.59 -2.12 -10.70
CA THR A 118 -27.29 -1.01 -9.79
C THR A 118 -26.69 -1.58 -8.53
N ILE A 119 -25.57 -1.01 -8.08
CA ILE A 119 -24.98 -1.41 -6.80
C ILE A 119 -25.97 -1.12 -5.67
N ASN A 120 -26.51 -2.18 -5.05
CA ASN A 120 -27.33 -2.04 -3.86
C ASN A 120 -26.45 -2.02 -2.62
N LYS A 121 -26.18 -0.82 -2.08
CA LYS A 121 -25.32 -0.64 -0.91
C LYS A 121 -25.86 -1.36 0.33
N GLU A 122 -27.18 -1.47 0.48
CA GLU A 122 -27.79 -2.17 1.61
C GLU A 122 -27.44 -3.66 1.64
N ASN A 123 -27.08 -4.22 0.48
CA ASN A 123 -26.66 -5.62 0.36
C ASN A 123 -25.14 -5.81 0.46
N ILE A 124 -24.34 -4.73 0.41
CA ILE A 124 -22.89 -4.79 0.60
C ILE A 124 -22.62 -4.85 2.10
N THR A 125 -22.74 -6.06 2.64
CA THR A 125 -22.43 -6.39 4.03
C THR A 125 -21.37 -7.47 4.06
N GLU A 126 -20.58 -7.55 5.14
CA GLU A 126 -19.59 -8.63 5.30
C GLU A 126 -20.21 -10.03 5.24
N GLU A 127 -21.44 -10.19 5.75
CA GLU A 127 -22.18 -11.46 5.71
C GLU A 127 -22.50 -11.89 4.28
N ASN A 128 -22.89 -10.94 3.42
CA ASN A 128 -23.18 -11.21 2.02
C ASN A 128 -21.90 -11.32 1.17
N LEU A 129 -20.78 -10.79 1.64
CA LEU A 129 -19.53 -10.71 0.91
C LEU A 129 -18.46 -11.61 1.52
N GLU A 130 -18.82 -12.85 1.85
CA GLU A 130 -17.94 -13.78 2.55
C GLU A 130 -16.56 -13.94 1.86
N GLY A 131 -15.52 -13.49 2.57
CA GLY A 131 -14.12 -13.52 2.13
C GLY A 131 -13.72 -12.40 1.16
N TRP A 132 -14.63 -11.50 0.77
CA TRP A 132 -14.31 -10.34 -0.06
C TRP A 132 -14.03 -9.11 0.80
N VAL A 133 -12.90 -8.47 0.53
CA VAL A 133 -12.58 -7.13 1.03
C VAL A 133 -13.07 -6.13 -0.01
N TYR A 134 -13.72 -5.04 0.42
CA TYR A 134 -14.21 -4.04 -0.51
C TYR A 134 -13.90 -2.61 -0.10
N SER A 135 -13.83 -1.73 -1.10
CA SER A 135 -13.68 -0.28 -0.93
C SER A 135 -14.47 0.42 -2.01
N CYS A 136 -15.33 1.37 -1.64
CA CYS A 136 -16.13 2.15 -2.59
C CYS A 136 -15.83 3.65 -2.44
N ASP A 137 -15.59 4.34 -3.55
CA ASP A 137 -15.48 5.80 -3.62
C ASP A 137 -16.82 6.37 -4.09
N GLU A 138 -17.42 7.25 -3.30
CA GLU A 138 -18.74 7.81 -3.54
C GLU A 138 -18.73 9.22 -4.15
N GLU A 139 -17.61 9.94 -4.08
CA GLU A 139 -17.64 11.40 -4.21
C GLU A 139 -17.66 11.86 -5.67
N ILE A 140 -16.94 11.17 -6.57
CA ILE A 140 -16.66 11.72 -7.91
C ILE A 140 -17.02 10.75 -9.04
N ASN A 141 -17.01 9.44 -8.79
CA ASN A 141 -17.57 8.46 -9.70
C ASN A 141 -17.79 7.16 -8.92
N PRO A 142 -19.04 6.75 -8.60
CA PRO A 142 -19.28 5.59 -7.77
C PRO A 142 -18.60 4.38 -8.38
N SER A 143 -17.55 3.96 -7.70
CA SER A 143 -16.69 2.85 -8.08
C SER A 143 -16.45 2.05 -6.83
N CYS A 144 -16.49 0.73 -6.97
CA CYS A 144 -16.19 -0.19 -5.90
C CYS A 144 -15.12 -1.15 -6.38
N GLU A 145 -14.13 -1.40 -5.54
CA GLU A 145 -13.17 -2.47 -5.70
C GLU A 145 -13.49 -3.57 -4.70
N PHE A 146 -13.54 -4.80 -5.17
CA PHE A 146 -13.72 -6.02 -4.39
C PHE A 146 -12.51 -6.92 -4.62
N LEU A 147 -11.91 -7.41 -3.55
CA LEU A 147 -10.70 -8.22 -3.57
C LEU A 147 -10.95 -9.52 -2.79
N LYS A 148 -10.67 -10.65 -3.40
CA LYS A 148 -10.65 -11.97 -2.75
C LYS A 148 -9.56 -12.83 -3.37
N ASP A 149 -8.63 -13.29 -2.55
CA ASP A 149 -7.45 -14.03 -2.98
C ASP A 149 -6.69 -13.31 -4.11
N ASN A 150 -6.62 -13.92 -5.28
CA ASN A 150 -6.00 -13.33 -6.47
C ASN A 150 -7.02 -12.84 -7.50
N THR A 151 -8.24 -12.53 -7.06
CA THR A 151 -9.33 -12.04 -7.88
C THR A 151 -9.69 -10.62 -7.44
N LYS A 152 -9.71 -9.69 -8.40
CA LYS A 152 -10.18 -8.33 -8.24
C LYS A 152 -11.39 -8.10 -9.13
N VAL A 153 -12.47 -7.61 -8.55
CA VAL A 153 -13.64 -7.13 -9.29
C VAL A 153 -13.75 -5.64 -9.03
N SER A 154 -13.68 -4.83 -10.07
CA SER A 154 -13.82 -3.38 -9.96
C SER A 154 -15.01 -2.89 -10.77
N THR A 155 -15.69 -1.88 -10.26
CA THR A 155 -16.83 -1.27 -10.93
C THR A 155 -16.51 0.18 -11.23
N LYS A 156 -16.96 0.66 -12.40
CA LYS A 156 -16.90 2.07 -12.77
C LYS A 156 -18.22 2.47 -13.37
N ARG A 157 -18.83 3.53 -12.86
CA ARG A 157 -20.05 4.06 -13.46
C ARG A 157 -19.70 4.85 -14.73
N ASP A 158 -20.46 4.56 -15.79
CA ASP A 158 -20.37 5.20 -17.09
C ASP A 158 -21.77 5.39 -17.67
N GLU A 159 -22.17 6.64 -17.91
CA GLU A 159 -23.49 7.02 -18.44
C GLU A 159 -24.70 6.34 -17.73
N GLY A 160 -24.62 6.20 -16.40
CA GLY A 160 -25.69 5.60 -15.60
C GLY A 160 -25.70 4.06 -15.58
N LYS A 161 -24.75 3.40 -16.25
CA LYS A 161 -24.52 1.95 -16.19
C LYS A 161 -23.21 1.66 -15.47
N TYR A 162 -23.02 0.42 -15.03
CA TYR A 162 -21.73 -0.02 -14.48
C TYR A 162 -20.94 -0.79 -15.53
N LEU A 163 -19.66 -0.45 -15.63
CA LEU A 163 -18.64 -1.27 -16.25
C LEU A 163 -18.00 -2.10 -15.14
N VAL A 164 -17.99 -3.42 -15.28
CA VAL A 164 -17.33 -4.32 -14.34
C VAL A 164 -16.09 -4.87 -15.00
N THR A 165 -14.98 -4.78 -14.27
CA THR A 165 -13.71 -5.37 -14.68
C THR A 165 -13.36 -6.47 -13.70
N ILE A 166 -13.22 -7.70 -14.20
CA ILE A 166 -12.79 -8.86 -13.43
C ILE A 166 -11.36 -9.16 -13.82
N GLN A 167 -10.46 -9.13 -12.85
CA GLN A 167 -9.04 -9.42 -13.00
C GLN A 167 -8.73 -10.65 -12.15
N ILE A 168 -8.21 -11.71 -12.77
CA ILE A 168 -7.83 -12.96 -12.10
C ILE A 168 -6.34 -13.20 -12.33
N THR A 169 -5.58 -13.29 -11.24
CA THR A 169 -4.13 -13.53 -11.29
C THR A 169 -3.79 -14.90 -10.72
N GLY A 170 -3.35 -15.83 -11.56
CA GLY A 170 -3.12 -17.22 -11.16
C GLY A 170 -4.40 -17.99 -10.85
N GLY A 171 -4.26 -19.31 -10.68
CA GLY A 171 -5.42 -20.22 -10.59
C GLY A 171 -6.28 -20.20 -11.85
N VAL A 172 -5.70 -19.83 -12.99
CA VAL A 172 -6.34 -19.99 -14.30
C VAL A 172 -5.49 -20.95 -15.11
N ASN A 173 -6.13 -22.00 -15.62
CA ASN A 173 -5.47 -23.08 -16.33
C ASN A 173 -5.76 -22.99 -17.82
N THR A 174 -5.05 -23.74 -18.66
CA THR A 174 -5.49 -23.94 -20.04
C THR A 174 -6.81 -24.71 -20.00
N CYS A 175 -7.74 -24.38 -20.90
CA CYS A 175 -8.97 -25.16 -21.04
C CYS A 175 -8.66 -26.56 -21.56
N GLU A 176 -8.73 -27.52 -20.65
CA GLU A 176 -8.68 -28.95 -20.92
C GLU A 176 -10.07 -29.57 -20.61
N PRO A 177 -10.33 -30.81 -21.06
CA PRO A 177 -11.59 -31.52 -20.74
C PRO A 177 -11.88 -31.66 -19.24
N THR A 178 -10.86 -31.46 -18.40
CA THR A 178 -10.89 -31.50 -16.94
C THR A 178 -11.26 -30.15 -16.30
N CYS A 179 -11.48 -29.08 -17.09
CA CYS A 179 -11.97 -27.81 -16.59
C CYS A 179 -13.41 -27.98 -16.06
N ASP A 180 -13.58 -27.85 -14.75
CA ASP A 180 -14.87 -27.96 -14.07
C ASP A 180 -15.63 -26.61 -13.99
N GLY A 181 -14.96 -25.51 -14.35
CA GLY A 181 -15.52 -24.16 -14.36
C GLY A 181 -15.81 -23.64 -15.76
N TYR A 182 -15.39 -22.40 -16.04
CA TYR A 182 -15.75 -21.68 -17.26
C TYR A 182 -14.56 -21.41 -18.17
N CYS A 183 -14.73 -21.76 -19.45
CA CYS A 183 -13.69 -21.61 -20.47
C CYS A 183 -13.84 -20.33 -21.28
N VAL A 184 -12.86 -19.44 -21.12
CA VAL A 184 -12.76 -18.15 -21.78
C VAL A 184 -11.81 -18.26 -22.98
N LYS A 185 -12.28 -17.95 -24.20
CA LYS A 185 -11.47 -18.03 -25.43
C LYS A 185 -11.05 -16.64 -25.92
N SER A 186 -9.75 -16.39 -26.06
CA SER A 186 -9.20 -15.12 -26.60
C SER A 186 -8.04 -15.40 -27.55
N GLY A 187 -8.08 -14.86 -28.78
CA GLY A 187 -6.92 -14.87 -29.67
C GLY A 187 -6.27 -16.24 -29.94
N GLY A 188 -7.05 -17.33 -29.89
CA GLY A 188 -6.55 -18.69 -30.08
C GLY A 188 -6.08 -19.41 -28.80
N SER A 189 -5.98 -18.72 -27.67
CA SER A 189 -5.82 -19.35 -26.34
C SER A 189 -7.18 -19.52 -25.66
N SER A 190 -7.27 -20.54 -24.79
CA SER A 190 -8.46 -20.82 -24.01
C SER A 190 -8.06 -21.02 -22.56
N THR A 191 -8.65 -20.22 -21.68
CA THR A 191 -8.31 -20.14 -20.26
C THR A 191 -9.49 -20.58 -19.42
N CYS A 192 -9.27 -21.56 -18.54
CA CYS A 192 -10.24 -22.09 -17.60
C CYS A 192 -10.20 -21.26 -16.32
N ILE A 193 -11.34 -20.69 -15.95
CA ILE A 193 -11.61 -20.17 -14.62
C ILE A 193 -12.18 -21.33 -13.82
N ASP A 194 -11.57 -21.69 -12.70
CA ASP A 194 -12.06 -22.78 -11.85
C ASP A 194 -13.48 -22.49 -11.32
N LYS A 195 -14.20 -23.56 -11.01
CA LYS A 195 -15.61 -23.47 -10.60
C LYS A 195 -15.79 -22.68 -9.31
N GLU A 196 -14.91 -22.86 -8.32
CA GLU A 196 -14.99 -22.19 -7.02
C GLU A 196 -14.87 -20.67 -7.17
N LYS A 197 -13.89 -20.18 -7.96
CA LYS A 197 -13.74 -18.75 -8.27
C LYS A 197 -14.93 -18.22 -9.03
N MET A 198 -15.42 -18.97 -10.02
CA MET A 198 -16.59 -18.58 -10.79
C MET A 198 -17.80 -18.38 -9.88
N GLU A 199 -18.10 -19.35 -9.01
CA GLU A 199 -19.19 -19.27 -8.04
C GLU A 199 -18.99 -18.12 -7.04
N SER A 200 -17.76 -17.91 -6.54
CA SER A 200 -17.45 -16.80 -5.64
C SER A 200 -17.65 -15.42 -6.29
N ILE A 201 -17.30 -15.28 -7.58
CA ILE A 201 -17.54 -14.04 -8.34
C ILE A 201 -19.03 -13.88 -8.62
N GLU A 202 -19.74 -14.96 -8.97
CA GLU A 202 -21.18 -14.95 -9.18
C GLU A 202 -21.95 -14.46 -7.95
N GLN A 203 -21.64 -15.01 -6.77
CA GLN A 203 -22.25 -14.57 -5.52
C GLN A 203 -21.99 -13.10 -5.23
N LEU A 204 -20.76 -12.62 -5.45
CA LEU A 204 -20.43 -11.20 -5.32
C LEU A 204 -21.34 -10.35 -6.23
N LEU A 205 -21.50 -10.73 -7.50
CA LEU A 205 -22.29 -9.97 -8.47
C LEU A 205 -23.77 -9.95 -8.12
N ILE A 206 -24.32 -11.08 -7.66
CA ILE A 206 -25.71 -11.20 -7.20
C ILE A 206 -25.93 -10.33 -5.96
N ASN A 207 -25.07 -10.48 -4.95
CA ASN A 207 -25.22 -9.78 -3.68
C ASN A 207 -25.05 -8.27 -3.83
N THR A 208 -24.16 -7.82 -4.71
CA THR A 208 -24.01 -6.39 -5.01
C THR A 208 -25.10 -5.84 -5.94
N GLY A 209 -25.91 -6.68 -6.58
CA GLY A 209 -26.91 -6.26 -7.58
C GLY A 209 -26.32 -5.88 -8.94
N LEU A 210 -25.07 -6.27 -9.21
CA LEU A 210 -24.38 -6.01 -10.48
C LEU A 210 -24.83 -6.94 -11.61
N GLY A 211 -25.29 -8.15 -11.30
CA GLY A 211 -25.80 -9.10 -12.28
C GLY A 211 -26.54 -10.28 -11.66
N SER A 212 -27.23 -11.08 -12.48
CA SER A 212 -28.00 -12.24 -12.01
C SER A 212 -27.24 -13.57 -12.10
N SER A 213 -26.19 -13.63 -12.92
CA SER A 213 -25.30 -14.79 -13.03
C SER A 213 -23.93 -14.40 -13.60
N PHE A 214 -22.91 -15.21 -13.36
CA PHE A 214 -21.61 -15.03 -14.02
C PHE A 214 -21.75 -15.13 -15.54
N LYS A 215 -22.59 -16.07 -16.00
CA LYS A 215 -22.81 -16.34 -17.42
C LYS A 215 -23.38 -15.13 -18.18
N GLU A 216 -24.41 -14.49 -17.64
CA GLU A 216 -25.03 -13.29 -18.21
C GLU A 216 -23.99 -12.22 -18.50
N ILE A 217 -23.02 -12.06 -17.60
CA ILE A 217 -21.99 -11.06 -17.75
C ILE A 217 -20.88 -11.57 -18.69
N THR A 218 -20.52 -12.87 -18.69
CA THR A 218 -19.55 -13.46 -19.66
C THR A 218 -19.97 -13.37 -21.11
N GLU A 219 -21.26 -13.51 -21.40
CA GLU A 219 -21.77 -13.28 -22.75
C GLU A 219 -21.66 -11.80 -23.17
N ALA A 220 -21.58 -10.90 -22.19
CA ALA A 220 -21.36 -9.48 -22.37
C ALA A 220 -19.88 -9.05 -22.21
N TYR A 221 -18.95 -9.93 -21.83
CA TYR A 221 -17.56 -9.55 -21.57
C TYR A 221 -16.73 -9.45 -22.87
N THR A 222 -15.82 -8.47 -22.91
CA THR A 222 -14.71 -8.44 -23.86
C THR A 222 -13.44 -8.77 -23.09
N ILE A 223 -12.67 -9.72 -23.60
CA ILE A 223 -11.39 -10.10 -22.98
C ILE A 223 -10.39 -9.00 -23.33
N ILE A 224 -9.95 -8.24 -22.33
CA ILE A 224 -8.93 -7.20 -22.51
C ILE A 224 -7.56 -7.85 -22.57
N HIS A 225 -7.31 -8.78 -21.66
CA HIS A 225 -6.02 -9.42 -21.53
C HIS A 225 -6.18 -10.91 -21.20
N ASN A 226 -5.43 -11.74 -21.91
CA ASN A 226 -5.27 -13.16 -21.59
C ASN A 226 -3.82 -13.54 -21.87
N GLY A 227 -3.02 -13.68 -20.82
CA GLY A 227 -1.60 -13.88 -20.98
C GLY A 227 -0.89 -14.10 -19.66
N LYS A 228 0.40 -13.82 -19.63
CA LYS A 228 1.22 -13.91 -18.44
C LYS A 228 1.59 -12.52 -17.96
N THR A 229 1.54 -12.31 -16.65
CA THR A 229 2.01 -11.08 -16.00
C THR A 229 3.07 -11.40 -14.96
N GLU A 230 4.00 -10.47 -14.76
CA GLU A 230 4.94 -10.54 -13.64
C GLU A 230 4.28 -9.97 -12.40
N VAL A 231 4.21 -10.78 -11.36
CA VAL A 231 3.74 -10.36 -10.04
C VAL A 231 4.83 -10.50 -9.01
N ILE A 232 4.81 -9.58 -8.05
CA ILE A 232 5.66 -9.64 -6.88
C ILE A 232 4.91 -10.41 -5.80
N ILE A 233 5.54 -11.45 -5.28
CA ILE A 233 5.04 -12.20 -4.13
C ILE A 233 6.07 -12.19 -3.02
N THR A 234 5.58 -12.33 -1.80
CA THR A 234 6.38 -12.72 -0.65
C THR A 234 6.25 -14.23 -0.49
N LYS A 235 7.38 -14.93 -0.34
CA LYS A 235 7.39 -16.37 -0.05
C LYS A 235 8.40 -16.69 1.04
N THR A 236 8.22 -17.83 1.68
CA THR A 236 9.21 -18.45 2.57
C THR A 236 9.92 -19.58 1.84
N GLU A 237 11.16 -19.89 2.23
CA GLU A 237 11.87 -21.11 1.79
C GLU A 237 11.53 -22.31 2.68
N ILE A 238 10.81 -22.09 3.79
CA ILE A 238 10.44 -23.11 4.76
C ILE A 238 8.99 -23.55 4.49
N GLU A 239 8.83 -24.69 3.84
CA GLU A 239 7.52 -25.28 3.51
C GLU A 239 7.04 -26.32 4.56
N ASP A 240 7.59 -26.28 5.76
CA ASP A 240 7.31 -27.28 6.79
C ASP A 240 5.94 -27.07 7.46
N GLU A 241 4.98 -27.92 7.08
CA GLU A 241 3.63 -27.94 7.64
C GLU A 241 3.58 -28.47 9.09
N SER A 242 4.67 -29.02 9.62
CA SER A 242 4.72 -29.52 11.00
C SER A 242 4.85 -28.42 12.07
N LEU A 243 5.10 -27.18 11.65
CA LEU A 243 5.20 -26.04 12.56
C LEU A 243 3.85 -25.68 13.19
N SER A 244 3.77 -25.80 14.52
CA SER A 244 2.58 -25.43 15.29
C SER A 244 2.63 -23.96 15.71
N TRP A 245 1.90 -23.10 15.01
CA TRP A 245 1.79 -21.67 15.28
C TRP A 245 1.22 -21.37 16.68
N ASN A 246 0.24 -22.19 17.12
CA ASN A 246 -0.31 -22.16 18.48
C ASN A 246 0.79 -22.39 19.53
N THR A 247 1.62 -23.42 19.33
CA THR A 247 2.72 -23.73 20.24
C THR A 247 3.81 -22.67 20.19
N ALA A 248 4.10 -22.13 19.00
CA ALA A 248 5.07 -21.06 18.82
C ALA A 248 4.70 -19.81 19.62
N ILE A 249 3.49 -19.26 19.41
CA ILE A 249 3.08 -18.04 20.13
C ILE A 249 3.00 -18.29 21.64
N LYS A 250 2.52 -19.46 22.07
CA LYS A 250 2.43 -19.83 23.49
C LYS A 250 3.81 -19.79 24.13
N LYS A 251 4.79 -20.40 23.48
CA LYS A 251 6.18 -20.43 23.93
C LYS A 251 6.77 -19.03 24.06
N GLU A 252 6.56 -18.16 23.08
CA GLU A 252 7.10 -16.80 23.10
C GLU A 252 6.43 -15.92 24.17
N LEU A 253 5.11 -15.98 24.32
CA LEU A 253 4.41 -15.22 25.36
C LEU A 253 4.80 -15.70 26.76
N THR A 254 4.94 -17.01 26.97
CA THR A 254 5.45 -17.57 28.23
C THR A 254 6.87 -17.10 28.52
N TRP A 255 7.74 -17.07 27.50
CA TRP A 255 9.10 -16.56 27.66
C TRP A 255 9.10 -15.08 28.04
N LEU A 256 8.38 -14.22 27.29
CA LEU A 256 8.25 -12.79 27.58
C LEU A 256 7.73 -12.51 28.99
N LYS A 257 6.78 -13.33 29.46
CA LYS A 257 6.30 -13.29 30.85
C LYS A 257 7.41 -13.66 31.84
N SER A 258 8.17 -14.72 31.58
CA SER A 258 9.24 -15.20 32.48
C SER A 258 10.39 -14.23 32.68
N VAL A 259 10.62 -13.33 31.72
CA VAL A 259 11.67 -12.29 31.76
C VAL A 259 11.13 -10.90 32.11
N ASP A 260 9.90 -10.83 32.66
CA ASP A 260 9.20 -9.58 33.06
C ASP A 260 9.12 -8.53 31.93
N VAL A 261 9.06 -8.98 30.67
CA VAL A 261 8.74 -8.10 29.53
C VAL A 261 7.24 -7.87 29.46
N LEU A 262 6.43 -8.90 29.73
CA LEU A 262 4.98 -8.87 29.57
C LEU A 262 4.27 -9.41 30.81
N ARG A 263 3.43 -8.60 31.45
CA ARG A 263 2.64 -8.99 32.63
C ARG A 263 1.27 -9.50 32.19
N ILE A 264 1.23 -10.76 31.75
CA ILE A 264 0.05 -11.44 31.22
C ILE A 264 -0.31 -12.69 32.05
N GLN A 265 -1.60 -13.01 32.15
CA GLN A 265 -2.07 -14.22 32.85
C GLN A 265 -1.93 -15.46 31.97
N ASP A 266 -1.78 -16.64 32.58
CA ASP A 266 -1.64 -17.89 31.81
C ASP A 266 -2.92 -18.25 31.04
N SER A 267 -4.09 -17.87 31.53
CA SER A 267 -5.36 -18.03 30.81
C SER A 267 -5.39 -17.21 29.51
N ASP A 268 -4.88 -15.97 29.54
CA ASP A 268 -4.79 -15.13 28.35
C ASP A 268 -3.81 -15.72 27.32
N ILE A 269 -2.67 -16.27 27.77
CA ILE A 269 -1.73 -16.98 26.89
C ILE A 269 -2.41 -18.17 26.22
N GLU A 270 -3.20 -18.95 26.97
CA GLU A 270 -3.93 -20.11 26.42
C GLU A 270 -4.94 -19.67 25.35
N GLU A 271 -5.78 -18.68 25.66
CA GLU A 271 -6.79 -18.14 24.75
C GLU A 271 -6.16 -17.59 23.46
N ILE A 272 -5.12 -16.77 23.58
CA ILE A 272 -4.37 -16.25 22.42
C ILE A 272 -3.78 -17.40 21.60
N SER A 273 -3.18 -18.39 22.26
CA SER A 273 -2.54 -19.51 21.56
C SER A 273 -3.51 -20.37 20.77
N ASN A 274 -4.76 -20.51 21.24
CA ASN A 274 -5.78 -21.26 20.53
C ASN A 274 -6.26 -20.57 19.25
N LEU A 275 -6.12 -19.24 19.17
CA LEU A 275 -6.42 -18.43 17.98
C LEU A 275 -5.23 -18.29 17.04
N ALA A 276 -4.05 -18.77 17.40
CA ALA A 276 -2.82 -18.43 16.70
C ALA A 276 -2.55 -19.30 15.48
N LEU A 277 -3.30 -19.04 14.40
CA LEU A 277 -3.13 -19.73 13.13
C LEU A 277 -2.06 -19.06 12.24
N ARG A 278 -1.51 -19.84 11.31
CA ARG A 278 -0.69 -19.30 10.23
C ARG A 278 -1.48 -18.26 9.44
N GLY A 279 -0.88 -17.10 9.18
CA GLY A 279 -1.58 -16.02 8.47
C GLY A 279 -2.43 -15.13 9.37
N ALA A 280 -2.53 -15.43 10.66
CA ALA A 280 -3.19 -14.57 11.66
C ALA A 280 -2.29 -13.38 12.05
N SER A 281 -1.90 -12.60 11.05
CA SER A 281 -1.13 -11.38 11.20
C SER A 281 -1.61 -10.28 10.25
N GLY A 282 -0.97 -9.11 10.29
CA GLY A 282 -1.42 -7.92 9.57
C GLY A 282 -2.47 -7.11 10.35
N LYS A 283 -2.93 -5.97 9.83
CA LYS A 283 -3.93 -5.14 10.54
C LYS A 283 -5.23 -5.89 10.83
N ASN A 284 -5.74 -6.65 9.86
CA ASN A 284 -7.07 -7.24 9.96
C ASN A 284 -7.08 -8.62 10.66
N ASN A 285 -6.03 -9.43 10.52
CA ASN A 285 -6.02 -10.80 11.09
C ASN A 285 -5.16 -10.94 12.35
N ARG A 286 -4.59 -9.86 12.90
CA ARG A 286 -3.92 -9.93 14.20
C ARG A 286 -4.94 -10.21 15.32
N ILE A 287 -4.47 -10.89 16.36
CA ILE A 287 -5.27 -11.18 17.56
C ILE A 287 -5.25 -9.93 18.46
N VAL A 288 -6.43 -9.54 18.95
CA VAL A 288 -6.63 -8.40 19.85
C VAL A 288 -7.66 -8.75 20.91
N TYR A 289 -7.68 -7.99 22.00
CA TYR A 289 -8.75 -8.04 22.99
C TYR A 289 -9.77 -6.96 22.68
N ALA A 290 -10.94 -7.34 22.16
CA ALA A 290 -11.96 -6.40 21.68
C ALA A 290 -13.38 -6.96 21.84
N LYS A 291 -14.38 -6.09 21.69
CA LYS A 291 -15.77 -6.53 21.62
C LYS A 291 -16.02 -7.19 20.28
N ASN A 292 -16.54 -8.41 20.31
CA ASN A 292 -17.02 -9.10 19.11
C ASN A 292 -18.38 -8.51 18.65
N LYS A 293 -18.93 -9.05 17.56
CA LYS A 293 -20.25 -8.67 17.01
C LYS A 293 -21.44 -8.91 17.96
N LYS A 294 -21.25 -9.66 19.05
CA LYS A 294 -22.23 -9.92 20.13
C LYS A 294 -21.96 -9.05 21.37
N GLU A 295 -21.09 -8.04 21.24
CA GLU A 295 -20.64 -7.15 22.32
C GLU A 295 -19.91 -7.84 23.49
N VAL A 296 -19.46 -9.09 23.31
CA VAL A 296 -18.67 -9.81 24.31
C VAL A 296 -17.21 -9.44 24.15
N LEU A 297 -16.54 -9.14 25.27
CA LEU A 297 -15.14 -8.74 25.31
C LEU A 297 -14.23 -9.97 25.48
N GLU A 298 -13.48 -10.32 24.44
CA GLU A 298 -12.65 -11.52 24.37
C GLU A 298 -11.47 -11.33 23.42
N TRP A 299 -10.54 -12.30 23.41
CA TRP A 299 -9.51 -12.37 22.38
C TRP A 299 -10.13 -12.83 21.07
N ILE A 300 -9.97 -12.05 20.01
CA ILE A 300 -10.52 -12.31 18.67
C ILE A 300 -9.55 -11.79 17.60
N TYR A 301 -9.76 -12.17 16.34
CA TYR A 301 -9.11 -11.46 15.25
C TYR A 301 -9.70 -10.06 15.10
N TYR A 302 -8.87 -9.08 14.76
CA TYR A 302 -9.31 -7.68 14.67
C TYR A 302 -10.49 -7.48 13.70
N LYS A 303 -10.51 -8.20 12.57
CA LYS A 303 -11.63 -8.20 11.61
C LYS A 303 -12.98 -8.64 12.20
N ASP A 304 -12.96 -9.42 13.29
CA ASP A 304 -14.17 -9.94 13.93
C ASP A 304 -14.66 -9.01 15.06
N SER A 305 -13.95 -7.89 15.28
CA SER A 305 -14.35 -6.86 16.24
C SER A 305 -15.55 -6.05 15.75
N LEU A 306 -16.17 -5.30 16.65
CA LEU A 306 -17.35 -4.48 16.36
C LEU A 306 -17.09 -3.36 15.33
N GLU A 307 -15.88 -2.78 15.34
CA GLU A 307 -15.51 -1.63 14.50
C GLU A 307 -14.10 -1.83 13.88
N PRO A 308 -13.95 -2.76 12.92
CA PRO A 308 -12.66 -3.02 12.30
C PRO A 308 -12.30 -1.89 11.32
N SER A 309 -11.09 -1.34 11.44
CA SER A 309 -10.49 -0.53 10.40
C SER A 309 -9.82 -1.45 9.38
N ILE A 310 -10.52 -1.74 8.28
CA ILE A 310 -10.03 -2.63 7.24
C ILE A 310 -8.98 -1.89 6.40
N GLU A 311 -7.71 -2.29 6.56
CA GLU A 311 -6.67 -1.86 5.62
C GLU A 311 -6.69 -2.76 4.38
N VAL A 312 -6.78 -2.14 3.21
CA VAL A 312 -6.86 -2.82 1.90
C VAL A 312 -5.47 -2.99 1.26
N ASP A 313 -4.50 -2.16 1.65
CA ASP A 313 -3.17 -2.14 1.03
C ASP A 313 -2.23 -3.20 1.63
N LYS A 314 -2.05 -4.31 0.90
CA LYS A 314 -0.99 -5.30 1.18
C LYS A 314 0.33 -4.86 0.57
N LYS A 315 1.32 -4.49 1.40
CA LYS A 315 2.70 -4.23 0.97
C LYS A 315 3.50 -5.53 0.84
N CYS A 316 4.35 -5.62 -0.18
CA CYS A 316 5.33 -6.70 -0.34
C CYS A 316 6.58 -6.46 0.51
N ASP A 317 6.41 -6.47 1.83
CA ASP A 317 7.53 -6.29 2.75
C ASP A 317 8.07 -7.66 3.16
N ALA A 318 9.12 -8.11 2.46
CA ALA A 318 9.84 -9.32 2.85
C ALA A 318 10.71 -9.04 4.10
N ILE A 319 10.71 -10.00 5.03
CA ILE A 319 11.52 -9.91 6.24
C ILE A 319 12.48 -11.08 6.25
N GLN A 320 13.73 -10.82 5.89
CA GLN A 320 14.77 -11.83 5.89
C GLN A 320 15.30 -12.06 7.31
N LYS A 321 15.73 -13.30 7.59
CA LYS A 321 16.48 -13.60 8.81
C LYS A 321 17.80 -12.84 8.73
N SER A 322 18.02 -11.91 9.65
CA SER A 322 19.32 -11.23 9.72
C SER A 322 20.40 -12.27 10.05
N SER A 323 21.45 -12.35 9.23
CA SER A 323 22.64 -13.16 9.52
C SER A 323 23.33 -12.72 10.82
N SER A 324 23.00 -11.52 11.31
CA SER A 324 23.59 -10.87 12.49
C SER A 324 22.90 -11.20 13.82
N ILE A 325 21.93 -12.12 13.89
CA ILE A 325 21.31 -12.55 15.18
C ILE A 325 22.28 -13.45 15.99
N THR A 326 23.58 -13.34 15.76
CA THR A 326 24.63 -14.10 16.44
C THR A 326 25.55 -13.14 17.20
N GLY A 327 25.09 -12.72 18.38
CA GLY A 327 25.92 -12.05 19.38
C GLY A 327 25.82 -10.53 19.43
N ASN A 328 25.26 -10.06 20.56
CA ASN A 328 25.09 -8.66 21.01
C ASN A 328 24.08 -7.81 20.22
N VAL A 329 23.40 -6.91 20.94
CA VAL A 329 22.45 -5.96 20.36
C VAL A 329 23.19 -5.02 19.41
N VAL A 330 23.06 -5.25 18.11
CA VAL A 330 23.56 -4.34 17.09
C VAL A 330 22.47 -3.30 16.84
N PHE A 331 22.71 -2.08 17.31
CA PHE A 331 21.92 -0.92 16.90
C PHE A 331 22.31 -0.59 15.45
N GLU A 332 21.57 -1.12 14.48
CA GLU A 332 21.66 -0.65 13.11
C GLU A 332 20.98 0.72 13.05
N GLY A 333 21.77 1.79 13.19
CA GLY A 333 21.31 3.15 12.97
C GLY A 333 20.59 3.22 11.63
N GLY A 334 19.30 3.59 11.67
CA GLY A 334 18.43 3.60 10.51
C GLY A 334 19.10 4.33 9.36
N ARG A 335 19.43 3.59 8.28
CA ARG A 335 19.90 4.19 7.04
C ARG A 335 18.70 4.92 6.46
N TYR A 336 18.58 6.22 6.73
CA TYR A 336 17.65 7.07 5.99
C TYR A 336 17.88 6.82 4.51
N SER A 337 16.90 6.21 3.85
CA SER A 337 17.00 5.86 2.45
C SER A 337 17.23 7.16 1.66
N LEU A 338 18.35 7.23 0.94
CA LEU A 338 18.70 8.31 0.01
C LEU A 338 17.53 8.66 -0.93
N TYR A 339 16.61 7.73 -1.13
CA TYR A 339 15.38 7.92 -1.89
C TYR A 339 14.51 9.09 -1.38
N TYR A 340 14.42 9.31 -0.07
CA TYR A 340 13.69 10.46 0.49
C TYR A 340 14.40 11.80 0.27
N LEU A 341 15.71 11.78 -0.01
CA LEU A 341 16.48 12.98 -0.35
C LEU A 341 16.32 13.36 -1.82
N ILE A 342 15.87 12.46 -2.69
CA ILE A 342 15.70 12.75 -4.13
C ILE A 342 14.63 13.84 -4.36
N PRO A 343 13.39 13.74 -3.82
CA PRO A 343 12.40 14.80 -3.98
C PRO A 343 12.87 16.13 -3.40
N ILE A 344 13.53 16.10 -2.23
CA ILE A 344 14.09 17.30 -1.58
C ILE A 344 15.16 17.94 -2.47
N GLY A 345 16.05 17.13 -3.04
CA GLY A 345 17.08 17.58 -3.98
C GLY A 345 16.48 18.22 -5.23
N ILE A 346 15.41 17.65 -5.80
CA ILE A 346 14.70 18.22 -6.95
C ILE A 346 14.09 19.59 -6.58
N VAL A 347 13.44 19.70 -5.42
CA VAL A 347 12.86 20.97 -4.95
C VAL A 347 13.95 22.04 -4.76
N ILE A 348 15.10 21.69 -4.20
CA ILE A 348 16.24 22.61 -4.02
C ILE A 348 16.76 23.09 -5.40
N ILE A 349 16.90 22.18 -6.38
CA ILE A 349 17.33 22.54 -7.73
C ILE A 349 16.33 23.49 -8.40
N ILE A 350 15.02 23.24 -8.25
CA ILE A 350 13.98 24.13 -8.79
C ILE A 350 14.07 25.52 -8.15
N ILE A 351 14.20 25.61 -6.82
CA ILE A 351 14.34 26.90 -6.13
C ILE A 351 15.60 27.65 -6.58
N LEU A 352 16.72 26.95 -6.73
CA LEU A 352 17.98 27.53 -7.22
C LEU A 352 17.86 28.04 -8.66
N THR A 353 17.22 27.27 -9.55
CA THR A 353 17.02 27.69 -10.95
C THR A 353 16.09 28.91 -11.05
N ILE A 354 15.01 28.97 -10.28
CA ILE A 354 14.13 30.15 -10.21
C ILE A 354 14.90 31.37 -9.68
N THR A 355 15.69 31.18 -8.62
CA THR A 355 16.48 32.28 -8.03
C THR A 355 17.53 32.81 -9.01
N LEU A 356 18.22 31.92 -9.73
CA LEU A 356 19.16 32.27 -10.79
C LEU A 356 18.46 32.98 -11.96
N ALA A 357 17.26 32.54 -12.35
CA ALA A 357 16.48 33.17 -13.42
C ALA A 357 16.02 34.59 -13.03
N VAL A 358 15.54 34.78 -11.79
CA VAL A 358 15.17 36.09 -11.25
C VAL A 358 16.41 37.00 -11.19
N PHE A 359 17.54 36.49 -10.72
CA PHE A 359 18.79 37.23 -10.65
C PHE A 359 19.29 37.64 -12.04
N TYR A 360 19.26 36.73 -13.01
CA TYR A 360 19.63 37.01 -14.40
C TYR A 360 18.73 38.08 -15.03
N ASN A 361 17.41 38.00 -14.81
CA ASN A 361 16.47 39.01 -15.29
C ASN A 361 16.71 40.38 -14.66
N ARG A 362 17.07 40.44 -13.37
CA ARG A 362 17.43 41.69 -12.69
C ARG A 362 18.68 42.32 -13.30
N LEU A 363 19.74 41.54 -13.52
CA LEU A 363 20.97 42.02 -14.18
C LEU A 363 20.70 42.53 -15.60
N LYS A 364 19.86 41.82 -16.37
CA LYS A 364 19.48 42.23 -17.73
C LYS A 364 18.67 43.54 -17.72
N TYR A 365 17.79 43.71 -16.75
CA TYR A 365 17.01 44.94 -16.56
C TYR A 365 17.91 46.13 -16.23
N GLU A 366 18.85 45.99 -15.29
CA GLU A 366 19.80 47.05 -14.93
C GLU A 366 20.69 47.45 -16.11
N LYS A 367 21.19 46.50 -16.90
CA LYS A 367 21.97 46.78 -18.12
C LYS A 367 21.16 47.59 -19.15
N THR A 368 19.87 47.26 -19.30
CA THR A 368 18.98 47.97 -20.23
C THR A 368 18.66 49.38 -19.73
N LYS A 369 18.44 49.54 -18.42
CA LYS A 369 18.23 50.84 -17.78
C LYS A 369 19.42 51.77 -17.95
N ASN A 370 20.64 51.29 -17.72
CA ASN A 370 21.87 52.08 -17.90
C ASN A 370 22.06 52.51 -19.35
N LYS A 371 21.83 51.61 -20.32
CA LYS A 371 21.91 51.93 -21.75
C LYS A 371 20.88 53.00 -22.18
N ASN A 372 19.69 52.98 -21.60
CA ASN A 372 18.68 54.02 -21.85
C ASN A 372 19.09 55.36 -21.25
N LYS A 373 19.66 55.36 -20.04
CA LYS A 373 20.18 56.57 -19.39
C LYS A 373 21.32 57.22 -20.21
N GLU A 374 22.26 56.43 -20.73
CA GLU A 374 23.34 56.93 -21.60
C GLU A 374 22.79 57.54 -22.91
N ARG A 375 21.73 56.94 -23.48
CA ARG A 375 21.04 57.48 -24.66
C ARG A 375 20.33 58.80 -24.37
N GLU A 376 19.66 58.92 -23.23
CA GLU A 376 19.02 60.16 -22.79
C GLU A 376 20.05 61.28 -22.56
N GLU A 377 21.17 60.98 -21.89
CA GLU A 377 22.26 61.94 -21.68
C GLU A 377 22.89 62.38 -23.01
N THR A 378 23.06 61.47 -23.97
CA THR A 378 23.57 61.79 -25.31
C THR A 378 22.60 62.69 -26.08
N MET A 379 21.30 62.35 -26.06
CA MET A 379 20.25 63.13 -26.71
C MET A 379 20.13 64.55 -26.10
N ASN A 380 20.22 64.68 -24.77
CA ASN A 380 20.21 65.98 -24.10
C ASN A 380 21.40 66.86 -24.49
N LYS A 381 22.62 66.28 -24.59
CA LYS A 381 23.81 67.00 -25.08
C LYS A 381 23.67 67.48 -26.52
N GLU A 382 23.01 66.70 -27.39
CA GLU A 382 22.73 67.14 -28.76
C GLU A 382 21.70 68.28 -28.81
N ILE A 383 20.65 68.21 -27.98
CA ILE A 383 19.65 69.28 -27.86
C ILE A 383 20.29 70.60 -27.39
N GLU A 384 21.19 70.57 -26.40
CA GLU A 384 21.93 71.76 -25.94
C GLU A 384 22.78 72.38 -27.05
N LYS A 385 23.53 71.55 -27.81
CA LYS A 385 24.32 72.04 -28.96
C LYS A 385 23.46 72.71 -30.04
N VAL A 386 22.24 72.23 -30.27
CA VAL A 386 21.30 72.83 -31.22
C VAL A 386 20.77 74.17 -30.69
N LYS A 387 20.48 74.26 -29.38
CA LYS A 387 20.04 75.52 -28.74
C LYS A 387 21.12 76.61 -28.81
N ASP A 388 22.38 76.27 -28.54
CA ASP A 388 23.50 77.22 -28.63
C ASP A 388 23.74 77.72 -30.05
N LYS A 389 23.65 76.84 -31.05
CA LYS A 389 23.75 77.27 -32.46
C LYS A 389 22.63 78.22 -32.86
N LYS A 390 21.42 78.04 -32.31
CA LYS A 390 20.28 78.91 -32.60
C LYS A 390 20.43 80.29 -31.95
N SER A 391 20.94 80.37 -30.72
CA SER A 391 21.14 81.64 -30.01
C SER A 391 22.26 82.50 -30.63
N ILE A 392 23.32 81.88 -31.17
CA ILE A 392 24.35 82.59 -31.95
C ILE A 392 23.74 83.22 -33.20
N LYS A 393 22.91 82.47 -33.92
CA LYS A 393 22.27 82.95 -35.17
C LYS A 393 21.26 84.07 -34.96
N GLU A 394 20.66 84.14 -33.76
CA GLU A 394 19.78 85.25 -33.35
C GLU A 394 20.54 86.50 -32.90
N ARG A 395 21.83 86.40 -32.53
CA ARG A 395 22.68 87.59 -32.23
C ARG A 395 23.33 88.20 -33.46
N GLU A 396 23.44 87.44 -34.56
CA GLU A 396 23.99 87.91 -35.83
C GLU A 396 22.93 88.57 -36.75
N ARG A 397 21.66 88.49 -36.37
CA ARG A 397 20.54 89.24 -36.97
C ARG A 397 20.23 90.46 -36.12
#